data_AF-A0A968NBF5-F1
#
_entry.id   AF-A0A968NBF5-F1
#
_cell.length_a   1.000
_cell.length_b   1.000
_cell.length_c   1.000
_cell.angle_alpha   90.00
_cell.angle_beta   90.00
_cell.angle_gamma   90.00
#
_symmetry.space_group_name_H-M   'P 1'
#
loop_
_entity.id
_entity.type
_entity.pdbx_description
1 polymer ?
#
loop_
_entity_poly.entity_id
_entity_poly.type
_entity_poly.pdbx_seq_one_letter_code
_entity_poly.pdbx_strand_id
1 'polypeptide(L)'
;MMTTNDGRFVISTRIYLTAAQRSQLELLLRQQQHDLPELLSELVVSLLAQQPIAEPELDPPPAPADPAALQQQIAQRRAEMRRLQARAVQGGGAAPAWVQQYLAELAQEVQQLEDELRRAAPSE
;
A
#
# COMPACT_ATOMS: atom_id res chain seq x y z
N MET A 1 -1.10 10.27 4.92
CA MET A 1 -1.27 11.23 6.03
C MET A 1 -2.68 11.05 6.57
N MET A 2 -2.84 10.59 7.80
CA MET A 2 -4.16 10.38 8.41
C MET A 2 -4.55 11.68 9.13
N THR A 3 -5.67 12.30 8.74
CA THR A 3 -6.19 13.49 9.42
C THR A 3 -7.44 13.10 10.18
N THR A 4 -7.42 13.33 11.49
CA THR A 4 -8.53 13.03 12.40
C THR A 4 -9.40 14.29 12.48
N ASN A 5 -10.62 14.23 11.97
CA ASN A 5 -11.63 15.27 12.20
C ASN A 5 -12.88 14.57 12.72
N ASP A 6 -13.28 14.87 13.96
CA ASP A 6 -14.51 14.39 14.61
C ASP A 6 -14.78 12.87 14.51
N GLY A 7 -13.80 12.04 14.86
CA GLY A 7 -13.98 10.58 14.89
C GLY A 7 -14.07 9.90 13.50
N ARG A 8 -13.87 10.66 12.42
CA ARG A 8 -13.75 10.14 11.06
C ARG A 8 -12.28 9.95 10.72
N PHE A 9 -11.93 8.75 10.27
CA PHE A 9 -10.62 8.44 9.71
C PHE A 9 -10.66 8.65 8.19
N VAL A 10 -9.84 9.57 7.70
CA VAL A 10 -9.64 9.74 6.25
C VAL A 10 -8.35 9.05 5.85
N ILE A 11 -8.49 8.01 5.02
CA ILE A 11 -7.37 7.25 4.47
C ILE A 11 -7.22 7.61 2.99
N SER A 12 -6.13 8.28 2.64
CA SER A 12 -5.80 8.52 1.23
C SER A 12 -5.27 7.21 0.62
N THR A 13 -6.11 6.55 -0.19
CA THR A 13 -5.77 5.30 -0.90
C THR A 13 -5.61 5.55 -2.39
N ARG A 14 -4.63 4.88 -3.00
CA ARG A 14 -4.39 4.92 -4.46
C ARG A 14 -4.62 3.53 -5.05
N ILE A 15 -5.42 3.45 -6.11
CA ILE A 15 -5.76 2.18 -6.77
C ILE A 15 -5.26 2.23 -8.21
N TYR A 16 -4.47 1.23 -8.59
CA TYR A 16 -3.99 1.07 -9.96
C TYR A 16 -4.97 0.23 -10.76
N LEU A 17 -5.54 0.82 -11.80
CA LEU A 17 -6.42 0.12 -12.74
C LEU A 17 -5.78 0.14 -14.13
N THR A 18 -5.86 -0.99 -14.85
CA THR A 18 -5.62 -0.99 -16.30
C THR A 18 -6.74 -0.23 -17.01
N ALA A 19 -6.53 0.16 -18.28
CA ALA A 19 -7.58 0.82 -19.06
C ALA A 19 -8.87 -0.01 -19.12
N ALA A 20 -8.76 -1.34 -19.29
CA ALA A 20 -9.91 -2.24 -19.29
C ALA A 20 -10.64 -2.28 -17.94
N GLN A 21 -9.89 -2.35 -16.84
CA GLN A 21 -10.45 -2.34 -15.48
C GLN A 21 -11.13 -1.01 -15.16
N ARG A 22 -10.54 0.11 -15.61
CA ARG A 22 -11.14 1.43 -15.47
C ARG A 22 -12.48 1.52 -16.20
N SER A 23 -12.54 1.08 -17.46
CA SER A 23 -13.79 1.09 -18.23
C SER A 23 -14.87 0.22 -17.59
N GLN A 24 -14.49 -0.95 -17.05
CA GLN A 24 -15.42 -1.81 -16.30
C GLN A 24 -15.92 -1.12 -15.03
N LEU A 25 -15.03 -0.49 -14.25
CA LEU A 25 -15.40 0.24 -13.05
C LEU A 25 -16.34 1.40 -13.36
N GLU A 26 -16.02 2.22 -14.37
CA GLU A 26 -16.87 3.34 -14.79
C GLU A 26 -18.27 2.86 -15.22
N LEU A 27 -18.36 1.71 -15.88
CA LEU A 27 -19.62 1.12 -16.31
C LEU A 27 -20.44 0.61 -15.11
N LEU A 28 -19.79 -0.01 -14.14
CA LEU A 28 -20.42 -0.46 -12.89
C LEU A 28 -20.94 0.72 -12.05
N LEU A 29 -20.14 1.77 -11.90
CA LEU A 29 -20.54 3.00 -11.18
C LEU A 29 -21.77 3.64 -11.81
N ARG A 30 -21.80 3.73 -13.15
CA ARG A 30 -22.96 4.27 -13.88
C ARG A 30 -24.23 3.41 -13.71
N GLN A 31 -24.10 2.09 -13.72
CA GLN A 31 -25.25 1.19 -13.55
C GLN A 31 -25.84 1.26 -12.14
N GLN A 32 -24.99 1.40 -11.13
CA GLN A 32 -25.39 1.44 -9.72
C GLN A 32 -25.80 2.86 -9.27
N GLN A 33 -25.51 3.90 -10.07
CA GLN A 33 -25.64 5.32 -9.68
C GLN A 33 -24.87 5.69 -8.40
N HIS A 34 -23.79 4.97 -8.09
CA HIS A 34 -22.94 5.22 -6.93
C HIS A 34 -21.75 6.09 -7.30
N ASP A 35 -21.35 6.97 -6.38
CA ASP A 35 -20.05 7.62 -6.45
C ASP A 35 -18.95 6.67 -5.95
N LEU A 36 -17.77 6.73 -6.56
CA LEU A 36 -16.65 5.84 -6.28
C LEU A 36 -16.18 5.88 -4.81
N PRO A 37 -16.05 7.06 -4.16
CA PRO A 37 -15.65 7.13 -2.75
C PRO A 37 -16.66 6.47 -1.81
N GLU A 38 -17.94 6.57 -2.14
CA GLU A 38 -19.04 6.04 -1.34
C GLU A 38 -19.06 4.51 -1.42
N LEU A 39 -18.98 3.96 -2.65
CA LEU A 39 -18.83 2.53 -2.88
C LEU A 39 -17.59 1.94 -2.18
N LEU A 40 -16.44 2.62 -2.27
CA LEU A 40 -15.23 2.16 -1.61
C LEU A 40 -15.37 2.18 -0.08
N SER A 41 -16.05 3.18 0.47
CA SER A 41 -16.31 3.26 1.91
C SER A 41 -17.21 2.11 2.37
N GLU A 42 -18.29 1.82 1.63
CA GLU A 42 -19.18 0.69 1.93
C GLU A 42 -18.47 -0.66 1.88
N LEU A 43 -17.63 -0.88 0.87
CA LEU A 43 -16.84 -2.10 0.74
C LEU A 43 -15.86 -2.28 1.91
N VAL A 44 -15.16 -1.20 2.30
CA VAL A 44 -14.24 -1.24 3.44
C VAL A 44 -14.99 -1.50 4.74
N VAL A 45 -16.12 -0.83 4.98
CA VAL A 45 -16.95 -1.07 6.17
C VAL A 45 -17.44 -2.51 6.20
N SER A 46 -17.93 -3.04 5.08
CA SER A 46 -18.41 -4.42 4.97
C SER A 46 -17.30 -5.44 5.22
N LEU A 47 -16.09 -5.16 4.74
CA LEU A 47 -14.91 -6.00 4.98
C LEU A 47 -14.51 -5.98 6.46
N LEU A 48 -14.44 -4.79 7.08
CA LEU A 48 -14.08 -4.63 8.49
C LEU A 48 -15.11 -5.28 9.42
N ALA A 49 -16.40 -5.20 9.09
CA ALA A 49 -17.47 -5.84 9.86
C ALA A 49 -17.35 -7.38 9.90
N GLN A 50 -16.66 -7.98 8.93
CA GLN A 50 -16.41 -9.42 8.87
C GLN A 50 -15.12 -9.85 9.58
N GLN A 51 -14.27 -8.89 9.98
CA GLN A 51 -13.04 -9.17 10.70
C GLN A 51 -13.35 -9.35 12.19
N PRO A 52 -12.85 -10.41 12.85
CA PRO A 52 -12.91 -10.48 14.30
C PRO A 52 -12.14 -9.27 14.87
N ILE A 53 -12.77 -8.53 15.78
CA ILE A 53 -12.10 -7.46 16.51
C ILE A 53 -11.09 -8.15 17.44
N ALA A 54 -9.84 -8.25 17.02
CA ALA A 54 -8.76 -8.59 17.92
C ALA A 54 -8.64 -7.45 18.93
N GLU A 55 -8.70 -7.75 20.23
CA GLU A 55 -8.27 -6.81 21.24
C GLU A 55 -6.84 -6.40 20.90
N PRO A 56 -6.49 -5.10 20.96
CA PRO A 56 -5.12 -4.68 20.72
C PRO A 56 -4.26 -5.33 21.81
N GLU A 57 -3.55 -6.41 21.45
CA GLU A 57 -2.47 -6.92 22.27
C GLU A 57 -1.50 -5.76 22.44
N LEU A 58 -1.26 -5.38 23.71
CA LEU A 58 -0.19 -4.44 24.04
C LEU A 58 1.08 -4.97 23.41
N ASP A 59 1.59 -4.27 22.39
CA ASP A 59 2.80 -4.69 21.69
C ASP A 59 3.89 -4.97 22.74
N PRO A 60 4.38 -6.21 22.87
CA PRO A 60 5.56 -6.47 23.68
C PRO A 60 6.70 -5.58 23.14
N PRO A 61 7.64 -5.16 24.00
CA PRO A 61 8.75 -4.31 23.56
C PRO A 61 9.38 -4.91 22.29
N PRO A 62 9.64 -4.09 21.25
CA PRO A 62 9.97 -4.59 19.93
C PRO A 62 11.15 -5.55 20.05
N ALA A 63 10.89 -6.82 19.73
CA ALA A 63 11.94 -7.80 19.62
C ALA A 63 12.96 -7.29 18.58
N PRO A 64 14.26 -7.58 18.76
CA PRO A 64 15.24 -7.25 17.73
C PRO A 64 14.76 -7.81 16.39
N ALA A 65 14.70 -6.95 15.39
CA ALA A 65 14.13 -7.28 14.10
C ALA A 65 14.82 -8.51 13.51
N ASP A 66 14.04 -9.57 13.24
CA ASP A 66 14.55 -10.80 12.66
C ASP A 66 15.16 -10.50 11.28
N PRO A 67 16.47 -10.76 11.08
CA PRO A 67 17.14 -10.54 9.80
C PRO A 67 16.43 -11.23 8.63
N ALA A 68 15.84 -12.41 8.83
CA ALA A 68 15.12 -13.12 7.77
C ALA A 68 13.81 -12.40 7.40
N ALA A 69 13.08 -11.89 8.40
CA ALA A 69 11.87 -11.10 8.17
C ALA A 69 12.18 -9.78 7.46
N LEU A 70 13.26 -9.09 7.82
CA LEU A 70 13.72 -7.88 7.15
C LEU A 70 14.10 -8.15 5.68
N GLN A 71 14.84 -9.24 5.43
CA GLN A 71 15.17 -9.66 4.06
C GLN A 71 13.92 -9.96 3.22
N GLN A 72 12.92 -10.61 3.80
CA GLN A 72 11.65 -10.87 3.14
C GLN A 72 10.90 -9.58 2.79
N GLN A 73 10.86 -8.61 3.71
CA GLN A 73 10.26 -7.30 3.47
C GLN A 73 10.99 -6.54 2.35
N ILE A 74 12.33 -6.51 2.37
CA ILE A 74 13.14 -5.93 1.29
C ILE A 74 12.82 -6.58 -0.06
N ALA A 75 12.75 -7.91 -0.10
CA ALA A 75 12.43 -8.65 -1.32
C ALA A 75 11.02 -8.31 -1.85
N GLN A 76 10.03 -8.20 -0.96
CA GLN A 76 8.67 -7.82 -1.32
C GLN A 76 8.60 -6.41 -1.89
N ARG A 77 9.20 -5.42 -1.22
CA ARG A 77 9.21 -4.02 -1.68
C ARG A 77 9.92 -3.87 -3.02
N ARG A 78 11.06 -4.53 -3.22
CA ARG A 78 11.75 -4.58 -4.53
C ARG A 78 10.92 -5.25 -5.62
N ALA A 79 10.16 -6.30 -5.29
CA ALA A 79 9.26 -6.94 -6.24
C ALA A 79 8.09 -6.02 -6.64
N GLU A 80 7.53 -5.28 -5.68
CA GLU A 80 6.50 -4.27 -5.94
C GLU A 80 7.01 -3.15 -6.84
N MET A 81 8.20 -2.59 -6.55
CA MET A 81 8.86 -1.59 -7.40
C MET A 81 9.03 -2.09 -8.84
N ARG A 82 9.55 -3.31 -9.02
CA ARG A 82 9.71 -3.91 -10.36
C ARG A 82 8.38 -4.05 -11.09
N ARG A 83 7.32 -4.49 -10.39
CA ARG A 83 5.97 -4.60 -10.97
C ARG A 83 5.43 -3.24 -11.41
N LEU A 84 5.61 -2.19 -10.59
CA LEU A 84 5.18 -0.83 -10.90
C LEU A 84 5.94 -0.22 -12.08
N GLN A 85 7.26 -0.40 -12.11
CA GLN A 85 8.11 0.03 -13.23
C GLN A 85 7.69 -0.66 -14.53
N ALA A 86 7.50 -1.99 -14.51
CA ALA A 86 7.04 -2.74 -15.68
C ALA A 86 5.68 -2.24 -16.19
N ARG A 87 4.73 -1.98 -15.28
CA ARG A 87 3.42 -1.42 -15.62
C ARG A 87 3.51 -0.01 -16.19
N ALA A 88 4.40 0.83 -15.66
CA ALA A 88 4.61 2.18 -16.17
C ALA A 88 5.16 2.17 -17.60
N VAL A 89 6.11 1.27 -17.90
CA VAL A 89 6.67 1.09 -19.25
C VAL A 89 5.61 0.56 -20.24
N GLN A 90 4.76 -0.38 -19.80
CA GLN A 90 3.66 -0.91 -20.63
C GLN A 90 2.61 0.16 -20.98
N GLY A 91 2.49 1.22 -20.19
CA GLY A 91 1.61 2.36 -20.46
C GLY A 91 2.03 3.23 -21.65
N GLY A 92 3.21 3.00 -22.25
CA GLY A 92 3.65 3.63 -23.50
C GLY A 92 3.98 5.13 -23.43
N GLY A 93 3.81 5.78 -22.27
CA GLY A 93 4.11 7.19 -22.03
C GLY A 93 4.94 7.41 -20.76
N ALA A 94 5.27 8.67 -20.46
CA ALA A 94 5.94 9.01 -19.21
C ALA A 94 5.07 8.58 -18.02
N ALA A 95 5.69 7.87 -17.06
CA ALA A 95 5.00 7.46 -15.84
C ALA A 95 4.40 8.70 -15.15
N PRO A 96 3.12 8.66 -14.75
CA PRO A 96 2.50 9.79 -14.06
C PRO A 96 3.33 10.22 -12.85
N ALA A 97 3.36 11.52 -12.53
CA ALA A 97 4.20 12.09 -11.46
C ALA A 97 4.00 11.38 -10.11
N TRP A 98 2.77 10.96 -9.81
CA TRP A 98 2.45 10.23 -8.58
C TRP A 98 3.06 8.81 -8.54
N VAL A 99 3.25 8.15 -9.70
CA VAL A 99 3.94 6.85 -9.78
C VAL A 99 5.43 7.04 -9.50
N GLN A 100 6.03 8.12 -10.02
CA GLN A 100 7.42 8.45 -9.73
C GLN A 100 7.62 8.74 -8.24
N GLN A 101 6.69 9.48 -7.63
CA GLN A 101 6.70 9.74 -6.19
C GLN A 101 6.59 8.43 -5.38
N TYR A 102 5.67 7.53 -5.74
CA TYR A 102 5.52 6.27 -5.01
C TYR A 102 6.73 5.34 -5.16
N LEU A 103 7.37 5.32 -6.34
CA LEU A 103 8.64 4.60 -6.52
C LEU A 103 9.77 5.18 -5.66
N ALA A 104 9.80 6.50 -5.45
CA ALA A 104 10.77 7.13 -4.55
C ALA A 104 10.50 6.79 -3.09
N GLU A 105 9.23 6.78 -2.65
CA GLU A 105 8.82 6.34 -1.31
C GLU A 105 9.22 4.87 -1.05
N LEU A 106 8.92 3.96 -1.99
CA LEU A 106 9.34 2.56 -1.89
C LEU A 106 10.87 2.38 -1.85
N ALA A 107 11.61 3.19 -2.61
CA ALA A 107 13.07 3.15 -2.58
C ALA A 107 13.63 3.59 -1.21
N GLN A 108 13.01 4.60 -0.60
CA GLN A 108 13.36 5.06 0.74
C GLN A 108 13.05 4.00 1.81
N GLU A 109 11.91 3.33 1.72
CA GLU A 109 11.55 2.22 2.62
C GLU A 109 12.55 1.06 2.51
N VAL A 110 12.94 0.68 1.29
CA VAL A 110 13.96 -0.36 1.08
C VAL A 110 15.29 0.03 1.71
N GLN A 111 15.72 1.28 1.55
CA GLN A 111 16.96 1.78 2.15
C GLN A 111 16.91 1.72 3.69
N GLN A 112 15.78 2.10 4.29
CA GLN A 112 15.59 2.04 5.74
C GLN A 112 15.67 0.61 6.26
N LEU A 113 15.00 -0.33 5.59
CA LEU A 113 15.04 -1.75 5.94
C LEU A 113 16.44 -2.36 5.78
N GLU A 114 17.19 -1.94 4.75
CA GLU A 114 18.58 -2.37 4.56
C GLU A 114 19.51 -1.85 5.65
N ASP A 115 19.33 -0.59 6.08
CA ASP A 115 20.10 -0.01 7.18
C ASP A 115 19.72 -0.62 8.53
N GLU A 116 18.48 -1.04 8.70
CA GLU A 116 18.02 -1.80 9.87
C GLU A 116 18.60 -3.22 9.86
N LEU A 117 18.59 -3.90 8.72
CA LEU A 117 19.22 -5.21 8.55
C LEU A 117 20.73 -5.15 8.83
N ARG A 118 21.41 -4.09 8.37
CA ARG A 118 22.84 -3.86 8.64
C ARG A 118 23.10 -3.60 10.13
N ARG A 119 22.16 -2.93 10.83
CA ARG A 119 22.24 -2.72 12.28
C ARG A 119 21.95 -4.00 13.08
N ALA A 120 21.07 -4.85 12.58
CA ALA A 120 20.69 -6.12 13.20
C ALA A 120 21.70 -7.25 12.97
N ALA A 121 22.56 -7.14 11.94
CA ALA A 121 23.70 -8.02 11.72
C ALA A 121 24.96 -7.42 12.40
N PRO A 122 25.28 -7.77 13.66
CA PRO A 122 26.56 -7.35 14.24
C PRO A 122 27.70 -7.94 13.42
N SER A 123 28.74 -7.14 13.19
CA SER A 123 30.00 -7.61 12.61
C SER A 123 30.59 -8.70 13.53
N GLU A 124 30.74 -9.90 12.99
CA GLU A 124 31.70 -10.89 13.52
C GLU A 124 33.15 -10.42 13.34
#